data_AF-A0A6P8C6E5-F1
#
_entry.id   AF-A0A6P8C6E5-F1
#
_cell.length_a   1.000
_cell.length_b   1.000
_cell.length_c   1.000
_cell.angle_alpha   90.00
_cell.angle_beta   90.00
_cell.angle_gamma   90.00
#
_symmetry.space_group_name_H-M   'P 1'
#
loop_
_entity.id
_entity.type
_entity.pdbx_description
1 polymer ?
#
loop_
_entity_poly.entity_id
_entity_poly.type
_entity_poly.pdbx_seq_one_letter_code
_entity_poly.pdbx_strand_id
1 'polypeptide(L)'
;MAGRSSKRKRAKHNGAQSELKVSSSGTQKKQKPNQSSFLDKMRAKLSGGHFRMINEKLYTCTGEEALNYFKEDPSLFDMYHTGYQAQMSQWPEQPVNKIIKWLKDRSPSLLVADFGCGDACLAKNVKNKVFSFDLVSNDPAVIACDMANTCLESSSVDVAVFCLSLMGVNYPSYLTEAHRVLKPGGWLLIAEVKSRLDPNTGGADPDKFVDAICELGLKSELKDFSNKMFALLYFKKKEKSNSKTREIEWPELKPCVYKRR
;
A
#
# COMPACT_ATOMS: atom_id res chain seq x y z
N MET A 1 -53.41 -7.52 41.40
CA MET A 1 -54.57 -8.44 41.59
C MET A 1 -54.93 -9.09 40.25
N ALA A 2 -55.94 -9.98 40.25
CA ALA A 2 -56.44 -10.79 39.13
C ALA A 2 -56.55 -10.10 37.74
N GLY A 3 -56.50 -10.81 36.59
CA GLY A 3 -56.32 -12.25 36.37
C GLY A 3 -57.60 -13.05 36.07
N ARG A 4 -58.03 -13.11 34.80
CA ARG A 4 -59.01 -14.02 34.14
C ARG A 4 -59.02 -13.61 32.65
N SER A 5 -58.77 -14.41 31.61
CA SER A 5 -58.68 -15.87 31.40
C SER A 5 -60.00 -16.65 31.42
N SER A 6 -60.50 -17.01 30.23
CA SER A 6 -61.30 -18.21 29.98
C SER A 6 -61.20 -18.65 28.51
N LYS A 7 -60.97 -19.95 28.26
CA LYS A 7 -61.08 -20.64 26.96
C LYS A 7 -62.11 -21.78 27.11
N ARG A 8 -62.94 -22.04 26.08
CA ARG A 8 -63.61 -23.34 25.72
C ARG A 8 -64.84 -23.05 24.82
N LYS A 9 -65.33 -23.94 23.92
CA LYS A 9 -64.80 -25.12 23.17
C LYS A 9 -65.84 -25.51 22.09
N ARG A 10 -65.41 -26.15 20.98
CA ARG A 10 -66.04 -27.23 20.12
C ARG A 10 -67.58 -27.42 20.10
N ALA A 11 -68.27 -27.83 19.01
CA ALA A 11 -67.97 -28.14 17.58
C ALA A 11 -69.37 -28.28 16.84
N LYS A 12 -69.73 -29.09 15.81
CA LYS A 12 -69.14 -30.21 15.02
C LYS A 12 -70.00 -30.49 13.74
N HIS A 13 -69.40 -30.67 12.55
CA HIS A 13 -69.99 -31.26 11.30
C HIS A 13 -71.21 -30.52 10.65
N ASN A 14 -71.63 -30.79 9.40
CA ASN A 14 -71.14 -31.70 8.33
C ASN A 14 -71.43 -31.15 6.91
N GLY A 15 -70.76 -31.64 5.85
CA GLY A 15 -71.09 -31.35 4.44
C GLY A 15 -70.12 -31.93 3.41
N ALA A 16 -70.64 -32.51 2.31
CA ALA A 16 -69.92 -33.16 1.19
C ALA A 16 -68.77 -32.31 0.59
N GLN A 17 -67.57 -32.85 0.33
CA GLN A 17 -67.16 -33.80 -0.74
C GLN A 17 -67.20 -33.24 -2.17
N SER A 18 -66.00 -32.94 -2.70
CA SER A 18 -65.59 -33.26 -4.08
C SER A 18 -64.05 -33.29 -4.13
N GLU A 19 -63.45 -34.38 -4.61
CA GLU A 19 -61.99 -34.52 -4.69
C GLU A 19 -61.40 -33.82 -5.93
N LEU A 20 -60.15 -33.35 -5.81
CA LEU A 20 -59.19 -33.37 -6.93
C LEU A 20 -57.76 -33.43 -6.38
N LYS A 21 -57.07 -34.55 -6.59
CA LYS A 21 -55.64 -34.72 -6.25
C LYS A 21 -54.78 -34.29 -7.43
N VAL A 22 -53.82 -33.39 -7.20
CA VAL A 22 -52.61 -33.28 -8.03
C VAL A 22 -51.40 -33.21 -7.11
N SER A 23 -50.41 -34.06 -7.34
CA SER A 23 -49.22 -34.19 -6.52
C SER A 23 -48.02 -33.43 -7.08
N SER A 24 -47.09 -33.09 -6.19
CA SER A 24 -45.64 -32.96 -6.46
C SER A 24 -45.19 -32.11 -7.67
N SER A 25 -44.66 -30.93 -7.40
CA SER A 25 -43.19 -30.75 -7.41
C SER A 25 -42.76 -29.37 -6.90
N GLY A 26 -41.76 -29.34 -6.01
CA GLY A 26 -41.19 -28.08 -5.52
C GLY A 26 -40.19 -27.53 -6.53
N THR A 27 -40.62 -26.65 -7.43
CA THR A 27 -39.75 -26.06 -8.46
C THR A 27 -38.72 -25.11 -7.85
N GLN A 28 -37.54 -25.62 -7.50
CA GLN A 28 -36.39 -24.77 -7.18
C GLN A 28 -36.08 -23.87 -8.37
N LYS A 29 -36.36 -22.56 -8.25
CA LYS A 29 -35.94 -21.56 -9.23
C LYS A 29 -34.40 -21.48 -9.22
N LYS A 30 -33.75 -22.25 -10.12
CA LYS A 30 -32.35 -22.01 -10.49
C LYS A 30 -32.23 -20.56 -10.96
N GLN A 31 -31.67 -19.70 -10.12
CA GLN A 31 -31.41 -18.31 -10.49
C GLN A 31 -30.46 -18.30 -11.68
N LYS A 32 -30.84 -17.64 -12.78
CA LYS A 32 -29.91 -17.37 -13.88
C LYS A 32 -28.77 -16.50 -13.31
N PRO A 33 -27.49 -16.75 -13.66
CA PRO A 33 -26.41 -15.86 -13.27
C PRO A 33 -26.73 -14.43 -13.72
N ASN A 34 -26.72 -13.48 -12.79
CA ASN A 34 -27.11 -12.11 -13.09
C ASN A 34 -26.07 -11.51 -14.05
N GLN A 35 -26.49 -11.01 -15.22
CA GLN A 35 -25.56 -10.63 -16.29
C GLN A 35 -24.61 -9.49 -15.85
N SER A 36 -25.09 -8.57 -15.02
CA SER A 36 -24.26 -7.60 -14.29
C SER A 36 -23.08 -8.29 -13.60
N SER A 37 -23.33 -9.25 -12.70
CA SER A 37 -22.29 -9.96 -11.95
C SER A 37 -21.27 -10.74 -12.81
N PHE A 38 -21.56 -10.99 -14.08
CA PHE A 38 -20.59 -11.53 -15.05
C PHE A 38 -19.76 -10.43 -15.71
N LEU A 39 -20.41 -9.37 -16.17
CA LEU A 39 -19.76 -8.17 -16.73
C LEU A 39 -18.87 -7.47 -15.68
N ASP A 40 -19.30 -7.41 -14.42
CA ASP A 40 -18.54 -6.86 -13.31
C ASP A 40 -17.30 -7.72 -12.99
N LYS A 41 -17.40 -9.05 -13.08
CA LYS A 41 -16.25 -9.96 -12.98
C LYS A 41 -15.30 -9.84 -14.17
N MET A 42 -15.80 -9.55 -15.37
CA MET A 42 -14.95 -9.23 -16.53
C MET A 42 -14.25 -7.88 -16.35
N ARG A 43 -14.98 -6.82 -15.97
CA ARG A 43 -14.45 -5.49 -15.67
C ARG A 43 -13.37 -5.56 -14.58
N ALA A 44 -13.63 -6.21 -13.45
CA ALA A 44 -12.65 -6.38 -12.39
C ALA A 44 -11.38 -7.15 -12.85
N LYS A 45 -11.54 -8.18 -13.69
CA LYS A 45 -10.39 -8.90 -14.30
C LYS A 45 -9.59 -8.01 -15.24
N LEU A 46 -10.24 -7.14 -16.01
CA LEU A 46 -9.59 -6.18 -16.92
C LEU A 46 -8.88 -5.07 -16.14
N SER A 47 -9.52 -4.43 -15.17
CA SER A 47 -8.90 -3.41 -14.31
C SER A 47 -7.69 -3.97 -13.55
N GLY A 48 -7.83 -5.16 -12.95
CA GLY A 48 -6.70 -5.86 -12.32
C GLY A 48 -5.64 -6.33 -13.32
N GLY A 49 -5.96 -6.40 -14.61
CA GLY A 49 -5.01 -6.60 -15.71
C GLY A 49 -4.14 -5.38 -15.94
N HIS A 50 -4.77 -4.24 -16.22
CA HIS A 50 -4.09 -2.96 -16.46
C HIS A 50 -3.25 -2.52 -15.26
N PHE A 51 -3.78 -2.65 -14.03
CA PHE A 51 -3.03 -2.36 -12.81
C PHE A 51 -1.70 -3.12 -12.75
N ARG A 52 -1.69 -4.43 -13.03
CA ARG A 52 -0.46 -5.23 -13.00
C ARG A 52 0.54 -4.78 -14.07
N MET A 53 0.06 -4.46 -15.28
CA MET A 53 0.90 -3.97 -16.38
C MET A 53 1.56 -2.62 -16.04
N ILE A 54 0.78 -1.67 -15.51
CA ILE A 54 1.29 -0.35 -15.09
C ILE A 54 2.31 -0.53 -13.95
N ASN A 55 1.94 -1.28 -12.91
CA ASN A 55 2.80 -1.63 -11.78
C ASN A 55 4.12 -2.29 -12.24
N GLU A 56 4.07 -3.22 -13.21
CA GLU A 56 5.25 -3.88 -13.77
C GLU A 56 6.16 -2.89 -14.52
N LYS A 57 5.60 -1.96 -15.32
CA LYS A 57 6.38 -0.87 -15.95
C LYS A 57 7.05 0.01 -14.90
N LEU A 58 6.34 0.40 -13.83
CA LEU A 58 6.87 1.26 -12.76
C LEU A 58 8.04 0.64 -11.95
N TYR A 59 8.16 -0.69 -11.93
CA TYR A 59 9.31 -1.38 -11.34
C TYR A 59 10.44 -1.69 -12.35
N THR A 60 10.26 -1.36 -13.62
CA THR A 60 11.21 -1.68 -14.72
C THR A 60 11.64 -0.44 -15.50
N CYS A 61 11.49 0.75 -14.91
CA CYS A 61 11.87 2.03 -15.49
C CYS A 61 12.45 2.98 -14.43
N THR A 62 12.95 4.15 -14.86
CA THR A 62 13.35 5.24 -13.96
C THR A 62 12.15 6.08 -13.49
N GLY A 63 12.37 6.96 -12.49
CA GLY A 63 11.40 7.99 -12.09
C GLY A 63 11.00 8.94 -13.23
N GLU A 64 11.97 9.36 -14.06
CA GLU A 64 11.74 10.18 -15.25
C GLU A 64 10.88 9.45 -16.31
N GLU A 65 11.16 8.18 -16.60
CA GLU A 65 10.35 7.37 -17.50
C GLU A 65 8.93 7.17 -16.99
N ALA A 66 8.76 6.92 -15.68
CA ALA A 66 7.44 6.79 -15.05
C ALA A 66 6.65 8.10 -15.12
N LEU A 67 7.32 9.24 -14.87
CA LEU A 67 6.73 10.57 -14.98
C LEU A 67 6.27 10.86 -16.43
N ASN A 68 7.07 10.49 -17.43
CA ASN A 68 6.70 10.69 -18.83
C ASN A 68 5.55 9.75 -19.26
N TYR A 69 5.55 8.49 -18.80
CA TYR A 69 4.44 7.55 -19.01
C TYR A 69 3.10 8.06 -18.45
N PHE A 70 3.10 8.70 -17.28
CA PHE A 70 1.90 9.35 -16.73
C PHE A 70 1.53 10.69 -17.39
N LYS A 71 2.47 11.38 -18.07
CA LYS A 71 2.14 12.58 -18.87
C LYS A 71 1.49 12.22 -20.21
N GLU A 72 1.87 11.09 -20.81
CA GLU A 72 1.33 10.60 -22.08
C GLU A 72 -0.15 10.18 -21.94
N ASP A 73 -0.51 9.51 -20.83
CA ASP A 73 -1.90 9.24 -20.46
C ASP A 73 -2.10 9.41 -18.93
N PRO A 74 -2.60 10.57 -18.48
CA PRO A 74 -2.88 10.82 -17.07
C PRO A 74 -3.90 9.86 -16.44
N SER A 75 -4.74 9.17 -17.23
CA SER A 75 -5.71 8.21 -16.66
C SER A 75 -5.02 6.95 -16.09
N LEU A 76 -3.79 6.66 -16.53
CA LEU A 76 -2.97 5.57 -15.99
C LEU A 76 -2.63 5.78 -14.51
N PHE A 77 -2.55 7.03 -14.05
CA PHE A 77 -2.32 7.35 -12.63
C PHE A 77 -3.52 6.92 -11.77
N ASP A 78 -4.74 7.36 -12.15
CA ASP A 78 -5.97 6.97 -11.46
C ASP A 78 -6.20 5.45 -11.51
N MET A 79 -5.89 4.82 -12.65
CA MET A 79 -5.95 3.36 -12.81
C MET A 79 -4.94 2.62 -11.94
N TYR A 80 -3.72 3.15 -11.79
CA TYR A 80 -2.71 2.61 -10.88
C TYR A 80 -3.17 2.71 -9.43
N HIS A 81 -3.54 3.89 -8.94
CA HIS A 81 -3.95 4.08 -7.55
C HIS A 81 -5.23 3.32 -7.19
N THR A 82 -6.21 3.26 -8.10
CA THR A 82 -7.41 2.41 -7.93
C THR A 82 -7.04 0.94 -7.79
N GLY A 83 -6.12 0.45 -8.63
CA GLY A 83 -5.63 -0.93 -8.57
C GLY A 83 -4.82 -1.22 -7.30
N TYR A 84 -3.95 -0.29 -6.89
CA TYR A 84 -3.13 -0.37 -5.68
C TYR A 84 -4.00 -0.42 -4.42
N GLN A 85 -4.98 0.47 -4.27
CA GLN A 85 -5.92 0.45 -3.15
C GLN A 85 -6.76 -0.84 -3.12
N ALA A 86 -7.13 -1.39 -4.30
CA ALA A 86 -7.79 -2.69 -4.41
C ALA A 86 -6.87 -3.89 -4.05
N GLN A 87 -5.54 -3.73 -4.01
CA GLN A 87 -4.61 -4.70 -3.41
C GLN A 87 -4.45 -4.47 -1.90
N MET A 88 -4.20 -3.23 -1.47
CA MET A 88 -3.91 -2.88 -0.07
C MET A 88 -5.10 -3.14 0.87
N SER A 89 -6.33 -3.03 0.37
CA SER A 89 -7.56 -3.41 1.10
C SER A 89 -7.68 -4.92 1.38
N GLN A 90 -6.87 -5.77 0.72
CA GLN A 90 -6.81 -7.22 0.96
C GLN A 90 -5.65 -7.64 1.88
N TRP A 91 -4.90 -6.67 2.42
CA TRP A 91 -3.81 -6.94 3.36
C TRP A 91 -4.35 -6.86 4.79
N PRO A 92 -4.01 -7.82 5.68
CA PRO A 92 -4.53 -7.82 7.07
C PRO A 92 -3.98 -6.66 7.91
N GLU A 93 -2.88 -6.05 7.45
CA GLU A 93 -2.27 -4.85 7.99
C GLU A 93 -1.56 -4.12 6.84
N GLN A 94 -1.62 -2.79 6.83
CA GLN A 94 -0.93 -1.96 5.84
C GLN A 94 0.29 -1.27 6.47
N PRO A 95 1.43 -1.14 5.76
CA PRO A 95 2.66 -0.58 6.32
C PRO A 95 2.52 0.88 6.76
N VAL A 96 1.72 1.69 6.05
CA VAL A 96 1.48 3.10 6.42
C VAL A 96 0.91 3.24 7.83
N ASN A 97 0.08 2.29 8.29
CA ASN A 97 -0.48 2.30 9.65
C ASN A 97 0.57 2.04 10.74
N LYS A 98 1.63 1.28 10.43
CA LYS A 98 2.79 1.10 11.34
C LYS A 98 3.58 2.39 11.50
N ILE A 99 3.78 3.13 10.40
CA ILE A 99 4.50 4.40 10.37
C ILE A 99 3.68 5.52 11.04
N ILE A 100 2.37 5.60 10.74
CA ILE A 100 1.41 6.49 11.42
C ILE A 100 1.46 6.26 12.94
N LYS A 101 1.48 5.01 13.40
CA LYS A 101 1.62 4.70 14.84
C LYS A 101 2.97 5.19 15.37
N TRP A 102 4.07 4.84 14.71
CA TRP A 102 5.42 5.22 15.13
C TRP A 102 5.59 6.74 15.30
N LEU A 103 4.98 7.54 14.41
CA LEU A 103 4.94 9.01 14.52
C LEU A 103 4.02 9.50 15.65
N LYS A 104 2.85 8.88 15.86
CA LYS A 104 1.93 9.21 16.97
C LYS A 104 2.53 8.93 18.35
N ASP A 105 3.42 7.96 18.45
CA ASP A 105 4.19 7.63 19.66
C ASP A 105 5.38 8.62 19.89
N ARG A 106 5.48 9.73 19.12
CA ARG A 106 6.58 10.71 19.11
C ARG A 106 6.07 12.16 19.07
N SER A 107 7.00 13.12 19.08
CA SER A 107 6.65 14.55 19.04
C SER A 107 5.96 14.93 17.72
N PRO A 108 4.83 15.67 17.76
CA PRO A 108 4.22 16.25 16.56
C PRO A 108 5.08 17.37 15.93
N SER A 109 6.14 17.82 16.61
CA SER A 109 7.06 18.83 16.08
C SER A 109 8.08 18.30 15.05
N LEU A 110 8.19 16.97 14.89
CA LEU A 110 9.11 16.38 13.91
C LEU A 110 8.61 16.68 12.49
N LEU A 111 9.49 17.23 11.66
CA LEU A 111 9.23 17.43 10.23
C LEU A 111 9.46 16.11 9.49
N VAL A 112 8.49 15.70 8.69
CA VAL A 112 8.50 14.43 7.95
C VAL A 112 8.56 14.71 6.45
N ALA A 113 9.40 14.00 5.71
CA ALA A 113 9.29 13.88 4.26
C ALA A 113 8.76 12.47 3.90
N ASP A 114 7.76 12.41 3.04
CA ASP A 114 7.06 11.19 2.64
C ASP A 114 7.25 10.98 1.13
N PHE A 115 8.16 10.07 0.78
CA PHE A 115 8.65 9.84 -0.58
C PHE A 115 7.80 8.78 -1.27
N GLY A 116 7.08 9.15 -2.35
CA GLY A 116 6.10 8.28 -3.01
C GLY A 116 4.84 8.12 -2.16
N CYS A 117 4.27 9.24 -1.73
CA CYS A 117 3.17 9.33 -0.79
C CYS A 117 1.78 8.96 -1.34
N GLY A 118 1.64 8.85 -2.67
CA GLY A 118 0.40 8.58 -3.38
C GLY A 118 -0.73 9.56 -3.06
N ASP A 119 -1.70 9.08 -2.27
CA ASP A 119 -2.87 9.85 -1.83
C ASP A 119 -2.63 10.61 -0.51
N ALA A 120 -1.38 10.78 -0.09
CA ALA A 120 -0.96 11.45 1.14
C ALA A 120 -1.61 10.89 2.42
N CYS A 121 -1.94 9.58 2.44
CA CYS A 121 -2.53 8.90 3.59
C CYS A 121 -1.76 9.14 4.90
N LEU A 122 -0.42 9.20 4.86
CA LEU A 122 0.40 9.50 6.04
C LEU A 122 0.08 10.89 6.61
N ALA A 123 0.19 11.94 5.78
CA ALA A 123 -0.05 13.34 6.15
C ALA A 123 -1.46 13.54 6.73
N LYS A 124 -2.47 12.93 6.10
CA LYS A 124 -3.88 12.98 6.52
C LYS A 124 -4.16 12.32 7.88
N ASN A 125 -3.22 11.53 8.40
CA ASN A 125 -3.41 10.73 9.61
C ASN A 125 -2.50 11.11 10.79
N VAL A 126 -1.58 12.08 10.67
CA VAL A 126 -0.67 12.50 11.75
C VAL A 126 -0.86 13.99 12.10
N LYS A 127 -0.25 14.44 13.21
CA LYS A 127 -0.21 15.86 13.60
C LYS A 127 1.07 16.59 13.14
N ASN A 128 2.02 15.83 12.60
CA ASN A 128 3.30 16.33 12.10
C ASN A 128 3.11 17.15 10.82
N LYS A 129 3.99 18.14 10.58
CA LYS A 129 4.13 18.69 9.24
C LYS A 129 4.81 17.65 8.35
N VAL A 130 4.05 17.13 7.38
CA VAL A 130 4.54 16.21 6.35
C VAL A 130 4.71 16.98 5.05
N PHE A 131 5.88 16.82 4.42
CA PHE A 131 6.13 17.17 3.03
C PHE A 131 5.91 15.90 2.21
N SER A 132 4.80 15.83 1.48
CA SER A 132 4.40 14.66 0.71
C SER A 132 4.82 14.81 -0.74
N PHE A 133 5.60 13.87 -1.26
CA PHE A 133 6.14 13.87 -2.63
C PHE A 133 5.63 12.68 -3.42
N ASP A 134 5.28 12.89 -4.69
CA ASP A 134 5.01 11.83 -5.66
C ASP A 134 5.29 12.33 -7.08
N LEU A 135 5.35 11.43 -8.08
CA LEU A 135 5.60 11.83 -9.47
C LEU A 135 4.42 12.64 -10.04
N VAL A 136 3.20 12.28 -9.66
CA VAL A 136 1.93 12.90 -10.05
C VAL A 136 1.00 12.87 -8.84
N SER A 137 0.09 13.84 -8.70
CA SER A 137 -1.00 13.71 -7.74
C SER A 137 -2.20 14.57 -8.11
N ASN A 138 -3.39 14.12 -7.69
CA ASN A 138 -4.64 14.88 -7.72
C ASN A 138 -4.87 15.66 -6.41
N ASP A 139 -4.02 15.49 -5.39
CA ASP A 139 -4.13 16.19 -4.12
C ASP A 139 -3.21 17.44 -4.10
N PRO A 140 -3.76 18.67 -3.93
CA PRO A 140 -2.97 19.90 -3.97
C PRO A 140 -2.03 20.08 -2.76
N ALA A 141 -2.07 19.19 -1.76
CA ALA A 141 -1.08 19.13 -0.68
C ALA A 141 0.17 18.28 -1.02
N VAL A 142 0.16 17.57 -2.15
CA VAL A 142 1.30 16.77 -2.64
C VAL A 142 2.16 17.60 -3.58
N ILE A 143 3.48 17.54 -3.37
CA ILE A 143 4.49 18.17 -4.21
C ILE A 143 4.83 17.18 -5.35
N ALA A 144 4.35 17.47 -6.55
CA ALA A 144 4.63 16.65 -7.73
C ALA A 144 6.09 16.84 -8.21
N CYS A 145 6.96 15.85 -8.02
CA CYS A 145 8.34 15.86 -8.48
C CYS A 145 8.94 14.43 -8.58
N ASP A 146 10.08 14.28 -9.25
CA ASP A 146 10.92 13.09 -9.04
C ASP A 146 11.52 13.16 -7.63
N MET A 147 11.25 12.14 -6.81
CA MET A 147 11.71 12.06 -5.43
C MET A 147 13.22 11.75 -5.30
N ALA A 148 13.94 11.63 -6.41
CA ALA A 148 15.41 11.69 -6.47
C ALA A 148 15.97 13.12 -6.31
N ASN A 149 15.14 14.16 -6.47
CA ASN A 149 15.56 15.56 -6.36
C ASN A 149 14.40 16.43 -5.86
N THR A 150 14.17 16.41 -4.54
CA THR A 150 13.10 17.17 -3.89
C THR A 150 13.47 18.65 -3.71
N CYS A 151 12.47 19.52 -3.65
CA CYS A 151 12.65 20.94 -3.37
C CYS A 151 13.02 21.27 -1.90
N LEU A 152 13.52 20.30 -1.13
CA LEU A 152 13.88 20.48 0.28
C LEU A 152 15.36 20.86 0.44
N GLU A 153 15.63 21.69 1.45
CA GLU A 153 16.98 22.00 1.86
C GLU A 153 17.69 20.80 2.50
N SER A 154 19.02 20.77 2.38
CA SER A 154 19.84 19.72 2.97
C SER A 154 19.77 19.77 4.51
N SER A 155 19.59 18.63 5.17
CA SER A 155 19.38 18.54 6.63
C SER A 155 18.19 19.37 7.17
N SER A 156 17.09 19.44 6.41
CA SER A 156 15.87 20.16 6.79
C SER A 156 14.84 19.32 7.57
N VAL A 157 14.76 18.00 7.38
CA VAL A 157 13.72 17.13 7.98
C VAL A 157 14.25 16.19 9.06
N ASP A 158 13.39 15.84 10.02
CA ASP A 158 13.69 14.96 11.15
C ASP A 158 13.41 13.48 10.85
N VAL A 159 12.49 13.22 9.91
CA VAL A 159 12.09 11.88 9.46
C VAL A 159 11.95 11.88 7.93
N ALA A 160 12.41 10.83 7.27
CA ALA A 160 12.13 10.51 5.88
C ALA A 160 11.48 9.12 5.81
N VAL A 161 10.47 8.98 4.96
CA VAL A 161 9.63 7.78 4.85
C VAL A 161 9.60 7.28 3.41
N PHE A 162 9.79 5.96 3.22
CA PHE A 162 9.43 5.22 2.02
C PHE A 162 8.40 4.14 2.40
N CYS A 163 7.24 4.14 1.76
CA CYS A 163 6.15 3.22 2.08
C CYS A 163 5.66 2.47 0.84
N LEU A 164 6.33 1.35 0.53
CA LEU A 164 6.20 0.58 -0.71
C LEU A 164 6.61 1.35 -1.99
N SER A 165 7.40 2.41 -1.83
CA SER A 165 7.68 3.42 -2.86
C SER A 165 9.08 3.34 -3.50
N LEU A 166 9.96 2.40 -3.13
CA LEU A 166 11.27 2.22 -3.79
C LEU A 166 11.11 1.49 -5.14
N MET A 167 10.28 2.03 -6.04
CA MET A 167 9.81 1.32 -7.24
C MET A 167 10.83 1.31 -8.38
N GLY A 168 11.17 2.49 -8.91
CA GLY A 168 12.01 2.61 -10.10
C GLY A 168 13.44 2.11 -9.89
N VAL A 169 14.08 1.68 -10.97
CA VAL A 169 15.40 1.01 -10.95
C VAL A 169 16.52 1.90 -10.37
N ASN A 170 16.36 3.22 -10.46
CA ASN A 170 17.24 4.23 -9.88
C ASN A 170 17.04 4.45 -8.37
N TYR A 171 16.44 3.51 -7.62
CA TYR A 171 16.14 3.67 -6.19
C TYR A 171 17.28 4.16 -5.28
N PRO A 172 18.58 3.89 -5.55
CA PRO A 172 19.67 4.47 -4.77
C PRO A 172 19.70 6.00 -4.77
N SER A 173 19.21 6.64 -5.84
CA SER A 173 19.07 8.10 -5.90
C SER A 173 18.04 8.61 -4.89
N TYR A 174 16.88 7.95 -4.75
CA TYR A 174 15.87 8.30 -3.74
C TYR A 174 16.42 8.19 -2.32
N LEU A 175 17.18 7.12 -2.02
CA LEU A 175 17.81 6.92 -0.72
C LEU A 175 18.91 7.96 -0.45
N THR A 176 19.69 8.32 -1.47
CA THR A 176 20.70 9.38 -1.41
C THR A 176 20.07 10.75 -1.14
N GLU A 177 18.94 11.05 -1.77
CA GLU A 177 18.17 12.28 -1.57
C GLU A 177 17.54 12.33 -0.16
N ALA A 178 16.92 11.23 0.29
CA ALA A 178 16.46 11.12 1.67
C ALA A 178 17.60 11.32 2.69
N HIS A 179 18.79 10.78 2.41
CA HIS A 179 19.98 11.04 3.22
C HIS A 179 20.43 12.50 3.16
N ARG A 180 20.30 13.21 2.02
CA ARG A 180 20.61 14.65 1.90
C ARG A 180 19.69 15.49 2.77
N VAL A 181 18.37 15.30 2.67
CA VAL A 181 17.37 16.12 3.37
C VAL A 181 17.27 15.80 4.87
N LEU A 182 17.62 14.60 5.31
CA LEU A 182 17.64 14.22 6.72
C LEU A 182 18.69 14.99 7.54
N LYS A 183 18.29 15.48 8.71
CA LYS A 183 19.20 16.00 9.75
C LYS A 183 20.14 14.91 10.28
N PRO A 184 21.34 15.26 10.78
CA PRO A 184 22.10 14.40 11.68
C PRO A 184 21.20 13.89 12.81
N GLY A 185 21.27 12.60 13.11
CA GLY A 185 20.38 11.96 14.09
C GLY A 185 18.91 11.80 13.65
N GLY A 186 18.54 12.22 12.44
CA GLY A 186 17.21 12.01 11.85
C GLY A 186 16.94 10.54 11.48
N TRP A 187 15.67 10.21 11.25
CA TRP A 187 15.19 8.84 11.03
C TRP A 187 14.83 8.56 9.57
N LEU A 188 15.33 7.45 9.02
CA LEU A 188 14.84 6.88 7.76
C LEU A 188 13.96 5.67 8.07
N LEU A 189 12.70 5.71 7.65
CA LEU A 189 11.74 4.62 7.83
C LEU A 189 11.39 4.03 6.47
N ILE A 190 11.77 2.77 6.24
CA ILE A 190 11.44 2.03 5.01
C ILE A 190 10.45 0.92 5.35
N ALA A 191 9.35 0.87 4.60
CA ALA A 191 8.51 -0.32 4.49
C ALA A 191 8.51 -0.78 3.03
N GLU A 192 8.82 -2.05 2.78
CA GLU A 192 8.91 -2.61 1.42
C GLU A 192 8.31 -4.01 1.34
N VAL A 193 7.84 -4.41 0.16
CA VAL A 193 7.17 -5.71 -0.04
C VAL A 193 8.17 -6.84 0.16
N LYS A 194 7.84 -7.81 1.01
CA LYS A 194 8.80 -8.79 1.52
C LYS A 194 9.48 -9.62 0.41
N SER A 195 8.77 -9.95 -0.66
CA SER A 195 9.35 -10.68 -1.82
C SER A 195 10.28 -9.84 -2.72
N ARG A 196 10.54 -8.58 -2.40
CA ARG A 196 11.63 -7.78 -2.99
C ARG A 196 12.93 -7.93 -2.20
N LEU A 197 12.82 -8.34 -0.93
CA LEU A 197 13.87 -8.57 0.05
C LEU A 197 13.80 -10.04 0.51
N ASP A 198 13.84 -10.98 -0.43
CA ASP A 198 13.83 -12.42 -0.17
C ASP A 198 14.50 -13.20 -1.32
N PRO A 199 15.77 -13.64 -1.16
CA PRO A 199 16.51 -14.41 -2.15
C PRO A 199 15.82 -15.71 -2.57
N ASN A 200 15.01 -16.33 -1.71
CA ASN A 200 14.24 -17.54 -2.05
C ASN A 200 13.16 -17.26 -3.11
N THR A 201 12.84 -15.99 -3.34
CA THR A 201 11.95 -15.53 -4.41
C THR A 201 12.69 -14.83 -5.55
N GLY A 202 14.02 -14.73 -5.49
CA GLY A 202 14.83 -13.91 -6.40
C GLY A 202 14.76 -12.41 -6.11
N GLY A 203 14.40 -12.02 -4.88
CA GLY A 203 14.58 -10.64 -4.38
C GLY A 203 16.00 -10.41 -3.86
N ALA A 204 16.31 -9.17 -3.50
CA ALA A 204 17.57 -8.82 -2.86
C ALA A 204 17.77 -9.54 -1.52
N ASP A 205 19.02 -9.72 -1.14
CA ASP A 205 19.40 -10.13 0.21
C ASP A 205 19.09 -8.97 1.21
N PRO A 206 18.29 -9.21 2.26
CA PRO A 206 17.91 -8.17 3.21
C PRO A 206 19.09 -7.56 3.96
N ASP A 207 20.13 -8.35 4.25
CA ASP A 207 21.28 -7.87 5.00
C ASP A 207 22.22 -7.06 4.08
N LYS A 208 22.42 -7.47 2.82
CA LYS A 208 23.07 -6.61 1.81
C LYS A 208 22.35 -5.26 1.64
N PHE A 209 21.02 -5.27 1.58
CA PHE A 209 20.23 -4.04 1.44
C PHE A 209 20.37 -3.12 2.66
N VAL A 210 20.39 -3.69 3.87
CA VAL A 210 20.67 -2.97 5.12
C VAL A 210 22.09 -2.41 5.15
N ASP A 211 23.07 -3.19 4.70
CA ASP A 211 24.49 -2.81 4.71
C ASP A 211 24.75 -1.65 3.73
N ALA A 212 24.20 -1.67 2.51
CA ALA A 212 24.28 -0.55 1.57
C ALA A 212 23.72 0.77 2.15
N ILE A 213 22.59 0.70 2.88
CA ILE A 213 22.01 1.85 3.60
C ILE A 213 22.92 2.29 4.77
N CYS A 214 23.63 1.35 5.39
CA CYS A 214 24.60 1.67 6.44
C CYS A 214 25.88 2.30 5.88
N GLU A 215 26.33 1.90 4.69
CA GLU A 215 27.45 2.53 3.97
C GLU A 215 27.11 3.96 3.51
N LEU A 216 25.87 4.21 3.08
CA LEU A 216 25.36 5.55 2.71
C LEU A 216 25.46 6.60 3.83
N GLY A 217 25.64 6.17 5.08
CA GLY A 217 25.82 7.08 6.23
C GLY A 217 24.78 6.92 7.34
N LEU A 218 23.93 5.90 7.28
CA LEU A 218 22.95 5.59 8.32
C LEU A 218 23.41 4.42 9.21
N LYS A 219 22.64 4.13 10.25
CA LYS A 219 22.79 2.98 11.15
C LYS A 219 21.43 2.30 11.30
N SER A 220 21.37 0.97 11.16
CA SER A 220 20.17 0.19 11.45
C SER A 220 19.79 0.28 12.94
N GLU A 221 18.50 0.51 13.21
CA GLU A 221 17.89 0.55 14.55
C GLU A 221 16.75 -0.47 14.69
N LEU A 222 16.02 -0.81 13.60
CA LEU A 222 15.02 -1.88 13.56
C LEU A 222 15.14 -2.69 12.26
N LYS A 223 15.07 -4.02 12.39
CA LYS A 223 14.82 -4.95 11.28
C LYS A 223 13.66 -5.89 11.65
N ASP A 224 12.45 -5.60 11.17
CA ASP A 224 11.26 -6.43 11.40
C ASP A 224 10.78 -7.07 10.08
N PHE A 225 10.93 -8.39 10.01
CA PHE A 225 10.45 -9.24 8.91
C PHE A 225 9.29 -10.16 9.34
N SER A 226 8.65 -9.89 10.49
CA SER A 226 7.61 -10.76 11.06
C SER A 226 6.29 -10.70 10.28
N ASN A 227 5.98 -9.58 9.64
CA ASN A 227 4.80 -9.47 8.78
C ASN A 227 4.98 -10.34 7.51
N LYS A 228 3.87 -10.93 7.04
CA LYS A 228 3.86 -11.85 5.90
C LYS A 228 3.94 -11.14 4.53
N MET A 229 3.63 -9.85 4.48
CA MET A 229 3.48 -9.07 3.24
C MET A 229 4.61 -8.07 3.03
N PHE A 230 5.10 -7.43 4.09
CA PHE A 230 6.14 -6.39 4.05
C PHE A 230 7.20 -6.58 5.14
N ALA A 231 8.35 -5.94 4.95
CA ALA A 231 9.36 -5.70 5.97
C ALA A 231 9.27 -4.25 6.50
N LEU A 232 9.71 -4.01 7.73
CA LEU A 232 9.96 -2.67 8.28
C LEU A 232 11.43 -2.55 8.66
N LEU A 233 12.11 -1.57 8.07
CA LEU A 233 13.53 -1.29 8.29
C LEU A 233 13.67 0.17 8.71
N TYR A 234 14.06 0.40 9.96
CA TYR A 234 14.25 1.76 10.49
C TYR A 234 15.73 2.01 10.76
N PHE A 235 16.21 3.16 10.30
CA PHE A 235 17.59 3.59 10.41
C PHE A 235 17.69 5.00 10.99
N LYS A 236 18.84 5.34 11.56
CA LYS A 236 19.17 6.69 12.04
C LYS A 236 20.39 7.22 11.30
N LYS A 237 20.34 8.47 10.81
CA LYS A 237 21.48 9.12 10.14
C LYS A 237 22.61 9.39 11.14
N LYS A 238 23.86 9.05 10.79
CA LYS A 238 25.03 9.21 11.67
C LYS A 238 25.32 10.69 11.93
N GLU A 239 25.73 11.03 13.15
CA GLU A 239 26.03 12.41 13.57
C GLU A 239 27.26 13.01 12.87
N LYS A 240 28.16 12.17 12.34
CA LYS A 240 29.36 12.57 11.58
C LYS A 240 29.49 11.71 10.34
N SER A 241 29.62 12.35 9.17
CA SER A 241 29.97 11.68 7.93
C SER A 241 31.47 11.40 7.88
N ASN A 242 31.87 10.18 8.26
CA ASN A 242 33.23 9.68 8.00
C ASN A 242 33.33 9.15 6.56
N SER A 243 32.92 9.95 5.58
CA SER A 243 32.88 9.57 4.16
C SER A 243 34.28 9.48 3.57
N LYS A 244 34.88 8.28 3.61
CA LYS A 244 35.67 7.83 2.47
C LYS A 244 34.68 7.59 1.33
N THR A 245 34.79 8.35 0.24
CA THR A 245 34.00 8.13 -0.97
C THR A 245 34.32 6.74 -1.53
N ARG A 246 33.42 5.80 -1.27
CA ARG A 246 33.37 4.48 -1.88
C ARG A 246 32.07 4.40 -2.67
N GLU A 247 32.14 3.75 -3.81
CA GLU A 247 30.96 3.32 -4.55
C GLU A 247 30.26 2.23 -3.72
N ILE A 248 28.94 2.33 -3.59
CA ILE A 248 28.13 1.42 -2.76
C ILE A 248 27.52 0.36 -3.68
N GLU A 249 27.69 -0.93 -3.36
CA GLU A 249 27.07 -2.04 -4.08
C GLU A 249 25.58 -2.14 -3.72
N TRP A 250 24.73 -1.45 -4.48
CA TRP A 250 23.28 -1.49 -4.28
C TRP A 250 22.66 -2.77 -4.87
N PRO A 251 21.98 -3.62 -4.08
CA PRO A 251 21.37 -4.84 -4.59
C PRO A 251 20.08 -4.53 -5.37
N GLU A 252 19.81 -5.29 -6.44
CA GLU A 252 18.63 -5.07 -7.29
C GLU A 252 17.32 -5.44 -6.56
N LEU A 253 16.41 -4.47 -6.42
CA LEU A 253 15.10 -4.68 -5.78
C LEU A 253 14.07 -5.19 -6.78
N LYS A 254 13.99 -6.51 -6.93
CA LYS A 254 13.00 -7.23 -7.76
C LYS A 254 11.61 -6.55 -7.79
N PRO A 255 10.94 -6.44 -8.96
CA PRO A 255 9.57 -5.94 -9.07
C PRO A 255 8.55 -6.60 -8.11
N CYS A 256 7.67 -5.81 -7.50
CA CYS A 256 6.53 -6.37 -6.75
C CYS A 256 5.44 -6.86 -7.72
N VAL A 257 5.30 -8.17 -7.86
CA VAL A 257 4.27 -8.80 -8.70
C VAL A 257 3.07 -9.21 -7.86
N TYR A 258 2.01 -8.41 -7.91
CA TYR A 258 0.72 -8.71 -7.28
C TYR A 258 0.03 -9.92 -7.96
N LYS A 259 0.24 -11.12 -7.40
CA LYS A 259 -0.34 -12.37 -7.91
C LYS A 259 -1.87 -12.32 -7.94
N ARG A 260 -2.47 -12.99 -8.93
CA ARG A 260 -3.91 -13.27 -8.93
C ARG A 260 -4.25 -14.10 -7.68
N ARG A 261 -5.31 -13.69 -6.98
CA ARG A 261 -6.02 -14.43 -5.93
C ARG A 261 -7.41 -14.77 -6.46
#